data_AF-A0A258GMP6-F1
#
_entry.id   AF-A0A258GMP6-F1
#
_cell.length_a   1.000
_cell.length_b   1.000
_cell.length_c   1.000
_cell.angle_alpha   90.00
_cell.angle_beta   90.00
_cell.angle_gamma   90.00
#
_symmetry.space_group_name_H-M   'P 1'
#
loop_
_entity.id
_entity.type
_entity.pdbx_description
1 polymer ?
#
loop_
_entity_poly.entity_id
_entity_poly.type
_entity_poly.pdbx_seq_one_letter_code
_entity_poly.pdbx_strand_id
1 'polypeptide(L)'
;MRYLAILLTLLPGLASAQQAGWGNVGKPVDKPFSWTQPLWPSFWMAWTPATLAVFVGIFSAMAVLTVLEIRRPGGDERRGVLGLTTTRGDRLFITLLGTSYIFMAWLGLIGMPLWWPLALSVAWGVFCFWKV
;
A
#
# COMPACT_ATOMS: atom_id res chain seq x y z
N MET A 1 22.20 17.96 -58.65
CA MET A 1 21.16 16.92 -58.82
C MET A 1 21.44 15.62 -58.05
N ARG A 2 22.69 15.18 -57.86
CA ARG A 2 23.02 13.94 -57.12
C ARG A 2 22.67 13.96 -55.62
N TYR A 3 22.76 15.13 -54.96
CA TYR A 3 22.41 15.29 -53.54
C TYR A 3 20.90 15.16 -53.25
N LEU A 4 20.04 15.50 -54.21
CA LEU A 4 18.59 15.36 -54.08
C LEU A 4 18.14 13.89 -54.14
N ALA A 5 18.85 13.06 -54.92
CA ALA A 5 18.57 11.62 -54.99
C ALA A 5 18.91 10.89 -53.67
N ILE A 6 19.98 11.31 -52.99
CA ILE A 6 20.41 10.75 -51.70
C ILE A 6 19.42 11.11 -50.57
N LEU A 7 18.88 12.35 -50.60
CA LEU A 7 17.83 12.78 -49.68
C LEU A 7 16.52 12.00 -49.87
N LEU A 8 16.14 11.71 -51.12
CA LEU A 8 14.92 10.97 -51.44
C LEU A 8 14.99 9.50 -50.99
N THR A 9 16.18 8.89 -50.98
CA THR A 9 16.38 7.52 -50.47
C THR A 9 16.35 7.38 -48.95
N LEU A 10 16.45 8.49 -48.21
CA LEU A 10 16.37 8.52 -46.74
C LEU A 10 14.94 8.79 -46.21
N LEU A 11 14.05 9.29 -47.07
CA LEU A 11 12.64 9.54 -46.72
C LEU A 11 11.86 8.30 -46.25
N PRO A 12 12.04 7.08 -46.81
CA PRO A 12 11.31 5.90 -46.35
C PRO A 12 11.68 5.50 -44.91
N GLY A 13 12.95 5.71 -44.51
CA GLY A 13 13.43 5.42 -43.16
C GLY A 13 12.88 6.38 -42.11
N LEU A 14 12.77 7.67 -42.46
CA LEU A 14 12.16 8.69 -41.59
C LEU A 14 10.64 8.49 -41.46
N ALA A 15 9.96 8.10 -42.54
CA ALA A 15 8.54 7.76 -42.48
C ALA A 15 8.27 6.58 -41.54
N SER A 16 9.02 5.48 -41.66
CA SER A 16 8.88 4.31 -40.78
C SER A 16 9.28 4.58 -39.32
N ALA A 17 10.21 5.49 -39.07
CA ALA A 17 10.59 5.91 -37.71
C ALA A 17 9.47 6.70 -37.03
N GLN A 18 8.66 7.43 -37.80
CA GLN A 18 7.53 8.20 -37.28
C GLN A 18 6.33 7.32 -36.90
N GLN A 19 6.15 6.16 -37.56
CA GLN A 19 5.14 5.17 -37.18
C GLN A 19 5.42 4.49 -35.83
N ALA A 20 6.68 4.40 -35.39
CA ALA A 20 7.05 3.71 -34.16
C ALA A 20 6.78 4.53 -32.88
N GLY A 21 6.69 5.86 -32.97
CA GLY A 21 6.70 6.72 -31.78
C GLY A 21 5.40 7.46 -31.44
N TRP A 22 4.51 7.69 -32.42
CA TRP A 22 3.39 8.65 -32.25
C TRP A 22 1.98 8.07 -32.50
N GLY A 23 1.87 6.89 -33.12
CA GLY A 23 0.57 6.24 -33.40
C GLY A 23 -0.05 5.53 -32.18
N ASN A 24 0.71 5.34 -31.11
CA ASN A 24 0.29 4.61 -29.91
C ASN A 24 0.16 5.49 -28.65
N VAL A 25 0.41 6.80 -28.74
CA VAL A 25 0.42 7.71 -27.58
C VAL A 25 -0.98 8.09 -27.05
N GLY A 26 -2.05 7.54 -27.62
CA GLY A 26 -3.44 7.83 -27.23
C GLY A 26 -4.33 6.60 -27.07
N LYS A 27 -3.80 5.38 -27.20
CA LYS A 27 -4.60 4.18 -26.90
C LYS A 27 -4.66 4.02 -25.38
N PRO A 28 -5.85 3.84 -24.78
CA PRO A 28 -5.92 3.40 -23.39
C PRO A 28 -5.22 2.05 -23.34
N VAL A 29 -3.99 2.03 -22.83
CA VAL A 29 -3.30 0.79 -22.52
C VAL A 29 -4.21 0.07 -21.53
N ASP A 30 -4.68 -1.12 -21.88
CA ASP A 30 -5.36 -2.00 -20.94
C ASP A 30 -4.39 -2.24 -19.79
N LYS A 31 -4.57 -1.50 -18.69
CA LYS A 31 -3.73 -1.62 -17.51
C LYS A 31 -4.27 -2.82 -16.73
N PRO A 32 -3.58 -3.98 -16.73
CA PRO A 32 -3.96 -5.06 -15.84
C PRO A 32 -3.87 -4.58 -14.39
N PHE A 33 -4.70 -5.15 -13.52
CA PHE A 33 -4.68 -4.83 -12.10
C PHE A 33 -3.28 -4.99 -11.50
N SER A 34 -2.78 -3.96 -10.83
CA SER A 34 -1.47 -3.94 -10.17
C SER A 34 -1.57 -3.37 -8.77
N TRP A 35 -0.96 -4.06 -7.81
CA TRP A 35 -0.91 -3.66 -6.40
C TRP A 35 -0.13 -2.37 -6.14
N THR A 36 0.75 -1.99 -7.07
CA THR A 36 1.66 -0.84 -6.92
C THR A 36 1.19 0.39 -7.69
N GLN A 37 0.30 0.23 -8.66
CA GLN A 37 -0.19 1.35 -9.45
C GLN A 37 -1.38 2.04 -8.78
N PRO A 38 -1.50 3.37 -8.94
CA PRO A 38 -2.67 4.08 -8.45
C PRO A 38 -3.93 3.61 -9.18
N LEU A 39 -5.01 3.43 -8.42
CA LEU A 39 -6.32 3.04 -8.92
C LEU A 39 -6.95 4.10 -9.83
N TRP A 40 -6.66 5.37 -9.55
CA TRP A 40 -7.20 6.51 -10.29
C TRP A 40 -6.09 7.31 -10.96
N PRO A 41 -6.28 7.76 -12.21
CA PRO A 41 -5.27 8.53 -12.94
C PRO A 41 -4.91 9.88 -12.31
N SER A 42 -5.88 10.50 -11.64
CA SER A 42 -5.75 11.85 -11.07
C SER A 42 -6.50 11.91 -9.74
N PHE A 43 -5.75 11.88 -8.63
CA PHE A 43 -6.27 12.04 -7.28
C PHE A 43 -5.22 12.73 -6.40
N TRP A 44 -5.64 13.39 -5.32
CA TRP A 44 -4.76 14.16 -4.44
C TRP A 44 -3.70 13.30 -3.73
N MET A 45 -4.02 12.02 -3.49
CA MET A 45 -3.10 11.02 -2.98
C MET A 45 -3.05 9.84 -3.94
N ALA A 46 -1.86 9.30 -4.21
CA ALA A 46 -1.70 8.10 -5.02
C ALA A 46 -2.27 6.88 -4.25
N TRP A 47 -3.56 6.61 -4.44
CA TRP A 47 -4.24 5.45 -3.85
C TRP A 47 -3.92 4.20 -4.65
N THR A 48 -3.03 3.37 -4.14
CA THR A 48 -2.78 2.04 -4.66
C THR A 48 -3.77 1.06 -4.04
N PRO A 49 -4.04 -0.11 -4.66
CA PRO A 49 -4.83 -1.16 -4.02
C PRO A 49 -4.28 -1.57 -2.65
N ALA A 50 -2.95 -1.53 -2.50
CA ALA A 50 -2.29 -1.84 -1.23
C ALA A 50 -2.62 -0.81 -0.13
N THR A 51 -2.53 0.50 -0.43
CA THR A 51 -2.88 1.52 0.58
C THR A 51 -4.38 1.51 0.88
N LEU A 52 -5.22 1.35 -0.15
CA LEU A 52 -6.67 1.24 0.04
C LEU A 52 -7.04 0.07 0.97
N ALA A 53 -6.43 -1.09 0.80
CA ALA A 53 -6.69 -2.27 1.63
C ALA A 53 -6.39 -2.02 3.11
N VAL A 54 -5.29 -1.31 3.42
CA VAL A 54 -4.93 -0.94 4.80
C VAL A 54 -5.98 -0.02 5.41
N PHE A 55 -6.41 1.03 4.69
CA PHE A 55 -7.42 1.95 5.21
C PHE A 55 -8.78 1.29 5.41
N VAL A 56 -9.24 0.47 4.45
CA VAL A 56 -10.47 -0.32 4.61
C VAL A 56 -10.35 -1.27 5.80
N GLY A 57 -9.18 -1.88 6.01
CA GLY A 57 -8.89 -2.68 7.21
C GLY A 57 -9.02 -1.89 8.52
N ILE A 58 -8.46 -0.68 8.57
CA ILE A 58 -8.55 0.19 9.76
C ILE A 58 -10.00 0.61 10.01
N PHE A 59 -10.72 1.11 9.00
CA PHE A 59 -12.11 1.53 9.15
C PHE A 59 -13.04 0.38 9.54
N SER A 60 -12.83 -0.81 8.97
CA SER A 60 -13.60 -2.01 9.36
C SER A 60 -13.29 -2.44 10.79
N ALA A 61 -12.02 -2.41 11.22
CA ALA A 61 -11.65 -2.69 12.60
C ALA A 61 -12.27 -1.68 13.58
N MET A 62 -12.26 -0.38 13.24
CA MET A 62 -12.94 0.65 14.02
C MET A 62 -14.45 0.39 14.09
N ALA A 63 -15.10 0.07 12.97
CA ALA A 63 -16.53 -0.23 12.92
C ALA A 63 -16.88 -1.45 13.81
N VAL A 64 -16.07 -2.50 13.78
CA VAL A 64 -16.23 -3.68 14.64
C VAL A 64 -16.14 -3.28 16.13
N LEU A 65 -15.16 -2.44 16.49
CA LEU A 65 -15.02 -1.94 17.87
C LEU A 65 -16.24 -1.10 18.28
N THR A 66 -16.74 -0.23 17.41
CA THR A 66 -17.96 0.56 17.66
C THR A 66 -19.17 -0.34 17.88
N VAL A 67 -19.38 -1.34 17.03
CA VAL A 67 -20.49 -2.31 17.18
C VAL A 67 -20.36 -3.09 18.48
N LEU A 68 -19.13 -3.47 18.86
CA LEU A 68 -18.87 -4.19 20.10
C LEU A 68 -19.13 -3.33 21.33
N GLU A 69 -18.77 -2.05 21.30
CA GLU A 69 -19.04 -1.10 22.39
C GLU A 69 -20.54 -0.84 22.56
N ILE A 70 -21.28 -0.71 21.45
CA ILE A 70 -22.75 -0.60 21.48
C ILE A 70 -23.38 -1.85 22.11
N ARG A 71 -22.86 -3.05 21.83
CA ARG A 71 -23.41 -4.32 22.35
C ARG A 71 -22.99 -4.65 23.78
N ARG A 72 -21.79 -4.27 24.18
CA ARG A 72 -21.22 -4.54 25.52
C ARG A 72 -20.59 -3.27 26.06
N PRO A 73 -21.41 -2.33 26.55
CA PRO A 73 -20.93 -1.08 27.12
C PRO A 73 -20.13 -1.38 28.38
N GLY A 74 -18.95 -0.79 28.48
CA GLY A 74 -18.14 -0.91 29.69
C GLY A 74 -16.65 -0.78 29.48
N GLY A 75 -16.19 -0.29 28.31
CA GLY A 75 -14.82 0.15 28.06
C GLY A 75 -13.81 -0.66 28.86
N ASP A 76 -13.60 -1.92 28.49
CA ASP A 76 -12.93 -2.99 29.26
C ASP A 76 -11.45 -2.61 29.57
N GLU A 77 -11.31 -1.62 30.45
CA GLU A 77 -10.08 -0.98 30.89
C GLU A 77 -9.34 -1.99 31.75
N ARG A 78 -8.34 -2.61 31.14
CA ARG A 78 -7.45 -3.53 31.85
C ARG A 78 -6.06 -2.95 31.85
N ARG A 79 -5.35 -3.17 32.95
CA ARG A 79 -3.90 -2.94 33.01
C ARG A 79 -3.25 -3.91 32.04
N GLY A 80 -2.79 -3.37 30.91
CA GLY A 80 -2.11 -4.15 29.88
C GLY A 80 -0.68 -4.51 30.29
N VAL A 81 -0.01 -5.30 29.44
CA VAL A 81 1.35 -5.78 29.69
C VAL A 81 2.38 -4.65 29.84
N LEU A 82 2.13 -3.50 29.19
CA LEU A 82 2.98 -2.31 29.26
C LEU A 82 2.76 -1.47 30.54
N GLY A 83 1.94 -1.93 31.48
CA GLY A 83 1.59 -1.20 32.71
C GLY A 83 0.61 -0.04 32.48
N LEU A 84 0.24 0.23 31.23
CA LEU A 84 -0.77 1.22 30.84
C LEU A 84 -2.17 0.64 31.01
N THR A 85 -3.10 1.45 31.51
CA THR A 85 -4.54 1.20 31.42
C THR A 85 -4.95 1.39 29.96
N THR A 86 -5.24 0.29 29.26
CA THR A 86 -5.57 0.33 27.82
C THR A 86 -7.01 -0.12 27.60
N THR A 87 -7.75 0.65 26.81
CA THR A 87 -9.06 0.26 26.29
C THR A 87 -8.90 -0.74 25.14
N ARG A 88 -10.01 -1.31 24.65
CA ARG A 88 -10.00 -2.20 23.47
C ARG A 88 -9.48 -1.49 22.22
N GLY A 89 -9.82 -0.21 22.06
CA GLY A 89 -9.34 0.63 20.95
C GLY A 89 -7.85 0.92 21.03
N ASP A 90 -7.34 1.23 22.22
CA ASP A 90 -5.92 1.50 22.42
C ASP A 90 -5.05 0.28 22.07
N ARG A 91 -5.53 -0.93 22.36
CA ARG A 91 -4.81 -2.18 22.00
C ARG A 91 -4.74 -2.40 20.49
N LEU A 92 -5.81 -2.12 19.75
CA LEU A 92 -5.80 -2.15 18.28
C LEU A 92 -4.77 -1.13 17.75
N PHE A 93 -4.79 0.09 18.28
CA PHE A 93 -3.89 1.15 17.86
C PHE A 93 -2.41 0.81 18.13
N ILE A 94 -2.09 0.31 19.32
CA ILE A 94 -0.73 -0.14 19.68
C ILE A 94 -0.26 -1.29 18.78
N THR A 95 -1.16 -2.18 18.40
CA THR A 95 -0.84 -3.29 17.48
C THR A 95 -0.49 -2.75 16.07
N LEU A 96 -1.30 -1.82 15.54
CA LEU A 96 -1.07 -1.20 14.24
C LEU A 96 0.22 -0.36 14.21
N LEU A 97 0.45 0.47 15.24
CA LEU A 97 1.68 1.25 15.36
C LEU A 97 2.91 0.36 15.52
N GLY A 98 2.88 -0.61 16.44
CA GLY A 98 4.00 -1.50 16.66
C GLY A 98 4.36 -2.32 15.42
N THR A 99 3.36 -2.80 14.67
CA THR A 99 3.59 -3.45 13.37
C THR A 99 4.30 -2.51 12.38
N SER A 100 3.85 -1.26 12.28
CA SER A 100 4.48 -0.27 11.40
C SER A 100 5.95 0.01 11.78
N TYR A 101 6.23 0.14 13.08
CA TYR A 101 7.60 0.33 13.57
C TYR A 101 8.48 -0.90 13.36
N ILE A 102 7.95 -2.11 13.53
CA ILE A 102 8.69 -3.36 13.25
C ILE A 102 9.11 -3.41 11.78
N PHE A 103 8.18 -3.12 10.86
CA PHE A 103 8.49 -3.09 9.43
C PHE A 103 9.49 -1.99 9.07
N MET A 104 9.34 -0.80 9.64
CA MET A 104 10.26 0.31 9.38
C MET A 104 11.67 0.03 9.94
N ALA A 105 11.77 -0.52 11.14
CA ALA A 105 13.04 -0.92 11.74
C ALA A 105 13.72 -2.04 10.94
N TRP A 106 12.96 -3.04 10.49
CA TRP A 106 13.49 -4.12 9.67
C TRP A 106 14.01 -3.63 8.32
N LEU A 107 13.23 -2.79 7.63
CA LEU A 107 13.64 -2.18 6.37
C LEU A 107 14.88 -1.29 6.52
N GLY A 108 14.98 -0.56 7.63
CA GLY A 108 16.14 0.30 7.92
C GLY A 108 17.42 -0.45 8.26
N LEU A 109 17.33 -1.68 8.81
CA LEU A 109 18.49 -2.45 9.27
C LEU A 109 18.90 -3.57 8.32
N ILE A 110 17.94 -4.34 7.80
CA ILE A 110 18.19 -5.59 7.07
C ILE A 110 17.71 -5.48 5.62
N GLY A 111 16.54 -4.90 5.39
CA GLY A 111 15.91 -4.84 4.06
C GLY A 111 15.09 -6.08 3.71
N MET A 112 15.16 -6.55 2.47
CA MET A 112 14.44 -7.75 2.02
C MET A 112 15.14 -9.04 2.48
N PRO A 113 14.42 -10.12 2.82
CA PRO A 113 12.99 -10.38 2.62
C PRO A 113 12.08 -9.97 3.79
N LEU A 114 10.79 -9.73 3.48
CA LEU A 114 9.77 -9.22 4.43
C LEU A 114 9.02 -10.30 5.23
N TRP A 115 9.41 -11.57 5.14
CA TRP A 115 8.73 -12.65 5.86
C TRP A 115 8.98 -12.63 7.37
N TRP A 116 10.20 -12.27 7.77
CA TRP A 116 10.57 -12.12 9.18
C TRP A 116 9.86 -10.99 9.91
N PRO A 117 9.79 -9.75 9.38
CA PRO A 117 9.04 -8.68 10.03
C PRO A 117 7.54 -8.99 10.07
N LEU A 118 7.01 -9.73 9.10
CA LEU A 118 5.63 -10.21 9.12
C LEU A 118 5.40 -11.18 10.30
N ALA A 119 6.24 -12.19 10.48
CA ALA A 119 6.14 -13.09 11.64
C ALA A 119 6.25 -12.35 12.98
N LEU A 120 7.19 -11.39 13.08
CA LEU A 120 7.34 -10.54 14.27
C LEU A 120 6.11 -9.67 14.53
N SER A 121 5.49 -9.10 13.50
CA SER A 121 4.28 -8.30 13.65
C SER A 121 3.08 -9.13 14.14
N VAL A 122 2.95 -10.38 13.69
CA VAL A 122 1.90 -11.28 14.18
C VAL A 122 2.15 -11.63 15.64
N ALA A 123 3.40 -11.96 16.00
CA ALA A 123 3.77 -12.20 17.40
C ALA A 123 3.51 -10.97 18.29
N TRP A 124 3.80 -9.76 17.80
CA TRP A 124 3.48 -8.51 18.47
C TRP A 124 1.99 -8.33 18.68
N GLY A 125 1.18 -8.56 17.65
CA GLY A 125 -0.28 -8.51 17.77
C GLY A 125 -0.80 -9.50 18.81
N VAL A 126 -0.36 -10.76 18.77
CA VAL A 126 -0.73 -11.75 19.78
C VAL A 126 -0.33 -11.28 21.18
N PHE A 127 0.89 -10.76 21.35
CA PHE A 127 1.36 -10.24 22.63
C PHE A 127 0.49 -9.11 23.18
N CYS A 128 0.04 -8.18 22.33
CA CYS A 128 -0.86 -7.10 22.74
C CYS A 128 -2.23 -7.60 23.24
N PHE A 129 -2.69 -8.77 22.78
CA PHE A 129 -3.98 -9.37 23.17
C PHE A 129 -3.85 -10.55 24.15
N TRP A 130 -2.66 -11.09 24.40
CA TRP A 130 -2.46 -12.35 25.14
C TRP A 130 -2.74 -12.25 26.63
N LYS A 131 -2.47 -11.11 27.26
CA LYS A 131 -2.62 -10.94 28.72
C LYS A 131 -3.87 -10.14 29.07
N VAL A 132 -5.01 -10.62 28.59
CA VAL A 132 -6.35 -10.05 28.81
C VAL A 132 -7.18 -10.98 29.67
#